data_AF-A0A1M5KAA5-F1
#
_entry.id   AF-A0A1M5KAA5-F1
#
_cell.length_a   1.000
_cell.length_b   1.000
_cell.length_c   1.000
_cell.angle_alpha   90.00
_cell.angle_beta   90.00
_cell.angle_gamma   90.00
#
_symmetry.space_group_name_H-M   'P 1'
#
loop_
_entity.id
_entity.type
_entity.pdbx_description
1 polymer ?
#
loop_
_entity_poly.entity_id
_entity_poly.type
_entity_poly.pdbx_seq_one_letter_code
_entity_poly.pdbx_strand_id
1 'polypeptide(L)'
;MGSYIDKQELNRWISELENQEQLNALRSMIFSAKDHVGLWRELSKSALQKIGHDTGVPKTDIHLTNKRFWEVVCSMRESSKPWSWDELPEEVKAGIQRGKEDIATGRYYSNKKVWKEIEEKFGYKSRFLDE
;
A
#
# COMPACT_ATOMS: atom_id res chain seq x y z
N MET A 1 12.57 -1.69 -20.74
CA MET A 1 12.17 -2.75 -19.80
C MET A 1 10.66 -2.66 -19.63
N GLY A 2 9.90 -3.60 -20.18
CA GLY A 2 8.45 -3.62 -20.02
C GLY A 2 8.12 -4.00 -18.58
N SER A 3 7.39 -3.15 -17.87
CA SER A 3 6.90 -3.43 -16.51
C SER A 3 6.00 -4.67 -16.57
N TYR A 4 6.54 -5.83 -16.20
CA TYR A 4 5.76 -7.05 -16.02
C TYR A 4 5.01 -6.90 -14.69
N ILE A 5 3.70 -6.66 -14.78
CA ILE A 5 2.84 -6.58 -13.59
C ILE A 5 2.44 -8.02 -13.27
N ASP A 6 2.83 -8.51 -12.09
CA ASP A 6 2.48 -9.84 -11.65
C ASP A 6 0.96 -9.97 -11.36
N LYS A 7 0.39 -11.12 -11.69
CA LYS A 7 -1.04 -11.39 -11.52
C LYS A 7 -1.50 -11.38 -10.07
N GLN A 8 -0.66 -11.81 -9.13
CA GLN A 8 -1.00 -11.77 -7.70
C GLN A 8 -0.97 -10.34 -7.19
N GLU A 9 0.00 -9.54 -7.65
CA GLU A 9 0.03 -8.11 -7.36
C GLU A 9 -1.22 -7.39 -7.87
N LEU A 10 -1.65 -7.66 -9.11
CA LEU A 10 -2.84 -7.02 -9.67
C LEU A 10 -4.12 -7.35 -8.89
N ASN A 11 -4.32 -8.62 -8.51
CA ASN A 11 -5.46 -9.03 -7.68
C ASN A 11 -5.40 -8.42 -6.27
N ARG A 12 -4.20 -8.32 -5.69
CA ARG A 12 -3.99 -7.67 -4.39
C ARG A 12 -4.34 -6.19 -4.46
N TRP A 13 -3.85 -5.47 -5.46
CA TRP A 13 -4.15 -4.04 -5.63
C TRP A 13 -5.65 -3.80 -5.75
N ILE A 14 -6.36 -4.56 -6.60
CA ILE A 14 -7.82 -4.45 -6.73
C ILE A 14 -8.54 -4.66 -5.40
N SER A 15 -8.03 -5.56 -4.55
CA SER A 15 -8.59 -5.80 -3.22
C SER A 15 -8.38 -4.61 -2.29
N GLU A 16 -7.24 -3.93 -2.39
CA GLU A 16 -6.86 -2.77 -1.56
C GLU A 16 -7.52 -1.45 -2.01
N LEU A 17 -7.99 -1.32 -3.26
CA LEU A 17 -8.66 -0.11 -3.73
C LEU A 17 -10.05 0.08 -3.10
N GLU A 18 -10.33 1.26 -2.57
CA GLU A 18 -11.52 1.53 -1.75
C GLU A 18 -12.61 2.27 -2.54
N ASN A 19 -12.24 3.05 -3.55
CA ASN A 19 -13.18 3.92 -4.27
C ASN A 19 -13.19 3.69 -5.79
N GLN A 20 -14.26 4.18 -6.44
CA GLN A 20 -14.48 3.98 -7.88
C GLN A 20 -13.46 4.73 -8.74
N GLU A 21 -12.91 5.85 -8.28
CA GLU A 21 -11.91 6.63 -9.00
C GLU A 21 -10.56 5.91 -9.09
N GLN A 22 -10.14 5.27 -7.99
CA GLN A 22 -8.96 4.42 -7.94
C GLN A 22 -9.12 3.20 -8.86
N LEU A 23 -10.31 2.58 -8.85
CA LEU A 23 -10.63 1.46 -9.75
C LEU A 23 -10.58 1.91 -11.22
N ASN A 24 -11.05 3.12 -11.54
CA ASN A 24 -10.94 3.70 -12.88
C ASN A 24 -9.49 4.02 -13.29
N ALA A 25 -8.66 4.48 -12.37
CA ALA A 25 -7.22 4.69 -12.62
C ALA A 25 -6.53 3.35 -12.93
N LEU A 26 -6.85 2.29 -12.19
CA LEU A 26 -6.31 0.96 -12.44
C LEU A 26 -6.78 0.39 -13.77
N ARG A 27 -8.07 0.55 -14.12
CA ARG A 27 -8.58 0.18 -15.45
C ARG A 27 -7.78 0.85 -16.57
N SER A 28 -7.51 2.14 -16.43
CA SER A 28 -6.72 2.91 -17.43
C SER A 28 -5.31 2.37 -17.57
N MET A 29 -4.68 1.97 -16.46
CA MET A 29 -3.35 1.34 -16.45
C MET A 29 -3.37 -0.02 -17.17
N ILE A 30 -4.39 -0.86 -16.90
CA ILE A 30 -4.55 -2.16 -17.57
C ILE A 30 -4.75 -1.97 -19.07
N PHE A 31 -5.62 -1.04 -19.50
CA PHE A 31 -5.86 -0.77 -20.92
C PHE A 31 -4.64 -0.21 -21.66
N SER A 32 -3.75 0.48 -20.94
CA SER A 32 -2.50 1.02 -21.49
C SER A 32 -1.38 -0.02 -21.57
N ALA A 33 -1.59 -1.22 -20.99
CA ALA A 33 -0.61 -2.30 -21.03
C ALA A 33 -0.60 -3.00 -22.40
N LYS A 34 0.60 -3.44 -22.81
CA LYS A 34 0.82 -4.13 -24.10
C LYS A 34 -0.01 -5.42 -24.24
N ASP A 35 -0.27 -6.11 -23.13
CA ASP A 35 -1.10 -7.32 -23.06
C ASP A 35 -2.30 -7.13 -22.11
N HIS A 36 -3.08 -6.08 -22.34
CA HIS A 36 -4.29 -5.82 -21.54
C HIS A 36 -5.27 -7.01 -21.56
N VAL A 37 -5.41 -7.72 -22.69
CA VAL A 37 -6.31 -8.88 -22.82
C VAL A 37 -5.85 -10.06 -21.95
N GLY A 38 -4.54 -10.34 -21.91
CA GLY A 38 -3.98 -11.34 -21.01
C GLY A 38 -4.18 -10.98 -19.53
N LEU A 39 -3.93 -9.72 -19.16
CA LEU A 39 -4.15 -9.23 -17.80
C LEU A 39 -5.61 -9.38 -17.34
N TRP A 40 -6.58 -9.04 -18.20
CA TRP A 40 -8.01 -9.20 -17.89
C TRP A 40 -8.42 -10.66 -17.70
N ARG A 41 -7.81 -11.61 -18.42
CA ARG A 41 -8.09 -13.05 -18.29
C ARG A 41 -7.52 -13.65 -16.99
N GLU A 42 -6.43 -13.09 -16.48
CA GLU A 42 -5.76 -13.55 -15.25
C GLU A 42 -6.39 -12.96 -13.97
N LEU A 43 -7.36 -12.05 -14.08
CA LEU A 43 -8.08 -11.51 -12.93
C LEU A 43 -9.04 -12.54 -12.33
N SER A 44 -9.09 -12.57 -11.00
CA SER A 44 -10.08 -13.37 -10.28
C SER A 44 -11.50 -12.87 -10.51
N LYS A 45 -12.50 -13.74 -10.33
CA LYS A 45 -13.92 -13.36 -10.45
C LYS A 45 -14.31 -12.22 -9.50
N SER A 46 -13.77 -12.20 -8.28
CA SER A 46 -13.99 -11.12 -7.31
C SER A 46 -13.38 -9.80 -7.77
N ALA A 47 -12.16 -9.84 -8.32
CA ALA A 47 -11.52 -8.69 -8.90
C ALA A 47 -12.32 -8.14 -10.10
N LEU A 48 -12.80 -9.01 -10.99
CA LEU A 48 -13.65 -8.64 -12.12
C LEU A 48 -15.00 -8.04 -11.69
N GLN A 49 -15.61 -8.56 -10.62
CA GLN A 49 -16.85 -8.00 -10.06
C GLN A 49 -16.63 -6.60 -9.47
N LYS A 50 -15.52 -6.41 -8.74
CA LYS A 50 -15.20 -5.13 -8.09
C LYS A 50 -14.76 -4.08 -9.09
N ILE A 51 -13.84 -4.44 -9.99
CA ILE A 51 -13.35 -3.52 -11.00
C ILE A 51 -14.37 -3.33 -12.11
N GLY A 52 -15.30 -4.25 -12.40
CA GLY A 52 -16.28 -4.14 -13.48
C GLY A 52 -15.68 -4.22 -14.90
N HIS A 53 -16.48 -4.68 -15.86
CA HIS A 53 -16.06 -4.88 -17.26
C HIS A 53 -16.27 -3.65 -18.16
N ASP A 54 -16.65 -2.52 -17.58
CA ASP A 54 -17.27 -1.41 -18.30
C ASP A 54 -16.25 -0.63 -19.17
N THR A 55 -16.59 -0.49 -20.46
CA THR A 55 -15.74 0.01 -21.55
C THR A 55 -15.75 1.52 -21.70
N GLY A 56 -16.47 2.23 -20.83
CA GLY A 56 -16.63 3.70 -20.87
C GLY A 56 -15.50 4.51 -20.24
N VAL A 57 -14.42 3.89 -19.75
CA VAL A 57 -13.31 4.64 -19.15
C VAL A 57 -12.49 5.30 -20.27
N PRO A 58 -12.32 6.65 -20.25
CA PRO A 58 -11.47 7.33 -21.21
C PRO A 58 -10.06 6.74 -21.17
N LYS A 59 -9.58 6.23 -22.30
CA LYS A 59 -8.20 5.81 -22.43
C LYS A 59 -7.34 7.05 -22.18
N THR A 60 -6.62 7.06 -21.06
CA THR A 60 -5.65 8.11 -20.80
C THR A 60 -4.34 7.69 -21.46
N ASP A 61 -3.75 8.57 -22.27
CA ASP A 61 -2.42 8.35 -22.89
C ASP A 61 -1.27 8.33 -21.87
N ILE A 62 -1.60 8.39 -20.58
CA ILE A 62 -0.64 8.38 -19.50
C ILE A 62 -0.20 6.93 -19.32
N HIS A 63 1.02 6.61 -19.74
CA HIS A 63 1.71 5.41 -19.30
C HIS A 63 1.93 5.46 -17.78
N LEU A 64 0.92 4.99 -17.03
CA LEU A 64 1.03 4.82 -15.59
C LEU A 64 2.01 3.69 -15.30
N THR A 65 3.15 4.03 -14.73
CA THR A 65 4.06 3.07 -14.09
C THR A 65 3.49 2.65 -12.73
N ASN A 66 3.93 1.53 -12.17
CA ASN A 66 3.51 1.07 -10.83
C ASN A 66 3.70 2.18 -9.76
N LYS A 67 4.87 2.83 -9.74
CA LYS A 67 5.13 3.98 -8.86
C LYS A 67 4.12 5.11 -9.07
N ARG A 68 3.84 5.48 -10.32
CA ARG A 68 2.92 6.58 -10.64
C ARG A 68 1.48 6.25 -10.29
N PHE A 69 1.09 4.99 -10.40
CA PHE A 69 -0.24 4.50 -10.00
C PHE A 69 -0.46 4.70 -8.50
N TRP A 70 0.49 4.28 -7.66
CA TRP A 70 0.36 4.46 -6.21
C TRP A 70 0.43 5.92 -5.77
N GLU A 71 1.21 6.77 -6.45
CA GLU A 71 1.17 8.23 -6.21
C GLU A 71 -0.23 8.80 -6.47
N VAL A 72 -0.88 8.40 -7.58
CA VAL A 72 -2.24 8.83 -7.91
C VAL A 72 -3.25 8.29 -6.89
N VAL A 73 -3.19 7.00 -6.56
CA VAL A 73 -4.07 6.37 -5.55
C VAL A 73 -3.93 7.04 -4.19
N CYS A 74 -2.70 7.33 -3.75
CA CYS A 74 -2.43 8.06 -2.51
C CYS A 74 -2.97 9.49 -2.56
N SER A 75 -2.78 10.23 -3.65
CA SER A 75 -3.33 11.58 -3.81
C SER A 75 -4.87 11.60 -3.80
N MET A 76 -5.52 10.57 -4.37
CA MET A 76 -6.97 10.38 -4.30
C MET A 76 -7.42 10.07 -2.86
N ARG A 77 -6.63 9.29 -2.11
CA ARG A 77 -6.87 9.01 -0.70
C ARG A 77 -6.70 10.24 0.18
N GLU A 78 -5.74 11.10 -0.13
CA GLU A 78 -5.55 12.40 0.55
C GLU A 78 -6.72 13.36 0.32
N SER A 79 -7.42 13.24 -0.81
CA SER A 79 -8.66 13.98 -1.07
C SER A 79 -9.87 13.43 -0.29
N SER A 80 -9.84 12.15 0.12
CA SER A 80 -10.81 11.57 1.04
C SER A 80 -10.35 11.76 2.49
N LYS A 81 -10.57 12.96 3.02
CA LYS A 81 -10.23 13.44 4.38
C LYS A 81 -8.76 13.19 4.79
N PRO A 82 -7.88 14.21 4.76
CA PRO A 82 -6.59 14.10 5.41
C PRO A 82 -6.82 13.73 6.88
N TRP A 83 -6.13 12.70 7.39
CA TRP A 83 -6.13 12.41 8.81
C TRP A 83 -5.72 13.67 9.57
N SER A 84 -6.68 14.28 10.27
CA SER A 84 -6.38 15.44 11.09
C SER A 84 -5.79 14.96 12.40
N TRP A 85 -4.67 15.56 12.82
CA TRP A 85 -4.15 15.38 14.16
C TRP A 85 -5.25 15.58 15.21
N ASP A 86 -6.16 16.52 14.98
CA ASP A 86 -7.26 16.86 15.88
C ASP A 86 -8.33 15.75 15.99
N GLU A 87 -8.46 14.90 14.98
CA GLU A 87 -9.43 13.79 14.94
C GLU A 87 -8.94 12.54 15.71
N LEU A 88 -7.67 12.50 16.14
CA LEU A 88 -7.14 11.39 16.92
C LEU A 88 -7.65 11.42 18.37
N PRO A 89 -8.00 10.27 18.96
CA PRO A 89 -8.27 10.19 20.39
C PRO A 89 -7.07 10.67 21.21
N GLU A 90 -7.33 11.33 22.34
CA GLU A 90 -6.27 11.88 23.21
C GLU A 90 -5.28 10.82 23.68
N GLU A 91 -5.72 9.58 23.88
CA GLU A 91 -4.86 8.46 24.22
C GLU A 91 -3.81 8.17 23.13
N VAL A 92 -4.21 8.26 21.87
CA VAL A 92 -3.34 8.04 20.71
C VAL A 92 -2.37 9.21 20.56
N LYS A 93 -2.86 10.45 20.69
CA LYS A 93 -2.00 11.65 20.69
C LYS A 93 -0.94 11.59 21.79
N ALA A 94 -1.35 11.24 23.01
CA ALA A 94 -0.46 11.10 24.16
C ALA A 94 0.59 9.99 23.96
N GLY A 95 0.20 8.87 23.34
CA GLY A 95 1.14 7.80 22.98
C GLY A 95 2.19 8.24 21.96
N ILE A 96 1.77 8.94 20.90
CA ILE A 96 2.68 9.47 19.88
C ILE A 96 3.61 10.53 20.46
N GLN A 97 3.07 11.43 21.29
CA GLN A 97 3.85 12.47 21.96
C GLN A 97 4.90 11.87 22.89
N ARG A 98 4.51 10.87 23.69
CA ARG A 98 5.43 10.11 24.54
C ARG A 98 6.52 9.42 23.72
N GLY A 99 6.17 8.81 22.59
CA GLY A 99 7.16 8.20 21.69
C GLY A 99 8.16 9.22 21.13
N LYS A 100 7.71 10.43 20.77
CA LYS A 100 8.60 11.52 20.34
C LYS A 100 9.55 11.96 21.46
N GLU A 101 9.03 12.09 22.68
CA GLU A 101 9.82 12.44 23.87
C GLU A 101 10.82 11.34 24.25
N ASP A 102 10.43 10.07 24.16
CA ASP A 102 11.30 8.92 24.40
C ASP A 102 12.45 8.87 23.36
N ILE A 103 12.19 9.19 22.10
CA ILE A 103 13.24 9.33 21.08
C ILE A 103 14.17 10.51 21.41
N ALA A 104 13.61 11.68 21.75
CA ALA A 104 14.38 12.88 22.06
C ALA A 104 15.26 12.73 23.31
N THR A 105 14.78 11.96 24.30
CA THR A 105 15.48 11.70 25.56
C THR A 105 16.38 10.46 25.50
N GLY A 106 16.48 9.79 24.34
CA GLY A 106 17.30 8.59 24.17
C GLY A 106 16.74 7.35 24.85
N ARG A 107 15.48 7.40 25.32
CA ARG A 107 14.74 6.31 25.96
C ARG A 107 14.05 5.41 24.92
N TYR A 108 14.74 5.08 23.83
CA TYR A 108 14.26 4.12 22.84
C TYR A 108 15.17 2.90 22.81
N TYR A 109 14.59 1.74 22.52
CA TYR A 109 15.36 0.52 22.29
C TYR A 109 15.39 0.28 20.79
N SER A 110 16.60 0.16 20.24
CA SER A 110 16.74 -0.32 18.87
C SER A 110 16.19 -1.74 18.79
N ASN A 111 15.49 -2.06 17.71
CA ASN A 111 14.92 -3.38 17.48
C ASN A 111 15.99 -4.50 17.66
N LYS A 112 17.21 -4.23 17.18
CA LYS A 112 18.38 -5.10 17.36
C LYS A 112 18.71 -5.38 18.85
N LYS A 113 18.64 -4.37 19.71
CA LYS A 113 18.89 -4.51 21.15
C LYS A 113 17.79 -5.33 21.84
N VAL A 114 16.52 -5.09 21.48
CA VAL A 114 15.38 -5.85 22.01
C VAL A 114 15.48 -7.34 21.64
N TRP A 115 15.77 -7.65 20.38
CA TRP A 115 15.91 -9.04 19.94
C TRP A 115 17.09 -9.76 20.59
N LYS A 116 18.21 -9.05 20.79
CA LYS A 116 19.35 -9.61 21.51
C LYS A 116 19.01 -9.96 22.95
N GLU A 117 18.30 -9.08 23.67
CA GLU A 117 17.86 -9.36 25.05
C GLU A 117 16.84 -10.52 25.11
N ILE A 118 15.95 -10.64 24.12
CA ILE A 118 15.01 -11.76 24.02
C ILE A 118 15.72 -13.08 23.74
N GLU A 119 16.72 -13.07 22.85
CA GLU A 119 17.54 -14.25 22.55
C GLU A 119 18.33 -14.69 23.80
N GLU A 120 18.94 -13.76 24.52
CA GLU A 120 19.70 -14.04 25.75
C GLU A 120 18.81 -14.54 26.90
N LYS A 121 17.59 -14.00 27.03
CA LYS A 121 16.70 -14.31 28.15
C LYS A 121 15.80 -15.52 27.93
N PHE A 122 15.43 -15.80 26.68
CA PHE A 122 14.44 -16.84 26.35
C PHE A 122 14.92 -17.83 25.28
N GLY A 123 16.13 -17.67 24.72
CA GLY A 123 16.69 -18.59 23.73
C GLY A 123 16.02 -18.52 22.35
N TYR A 124 15.20 -17.50 22.09
CA TYR A 124 14.56 -17.30 20.79
C TYR A 124 15.55 -16.68 19.80
N LYS A 125 15.98 -17.47 18.80
CA LYS A 125 16.77 -16.95 17.67
C LYS A 125 15.89 -16.16 16.70
N SER A 126 16.16 -14.87 16.59
CA SER A 126 15.52 -13.98 15.62
C SER A 126 16.21 -14.09 14.26
N ARG A 127 15.44 -14.23 13.16
CA ARG A 127 15.96 -14.16 11.78
C ARG A 127 16.34 -12.73 11.33
N PHE A 128 16.11 -11.73 12.19
CA PHE A 128 16.30 -10.32 11.87
C PHE A 128 17.65 -9.75 12.38
N LEU A 129 18.54 -10.60 12.90
CA LEU A 129 19.86 -10.18 13.41
C LEU A 129 21.00 -10.34 12.38
N ASP A 130 20.71 -10.93 11.21
CA ASP A 130 21.68 -11.23 10.13
C ASP A 130 21.75 -10.17 9.01
N GLU A 131 21.02 -9.05 9.11
CA GLU A 131 21.16 -7.84 8.26
C GLU A 131 21.79 -6.66 9.03
#